data_AF-A0A958CKQ4-F1
#
_entry.id   AF-A0A958CKQ4-F1
#
_cell.length_a   1.000
_cell.length_b   1.000
_cell.length_c   1.000
_cell.angle_alpha   90.00
_cell.angle_beta   90.00
_cell.angle_gamma   90.00
#
_symmetry.space_group_name_H-M   'P 1'
#
loop_
_entity.id
_entity.type
_entity.pdbx_description
1 polymer ?
#
loop_
_entity_poly.entity_id
_entity_poly.type
_entity_poly.pdbx_seq_one_letter_code
_entity_poly.pdbx_strand_id
1 'polypeptide(L)'
;MTFRTAGIALLAVCILFMIGASVAAYFRRFPIPTDPLEQLTLIANDRAGWTAQAVIFPVCFLAFTIIFGWMAARLPAGSARWLAIAAALAAGAALLLWLPISADRLRLAARAAEMIAAYDPTAPSEVFRDTGTFWPYTFCALASVALLGAALALAGVLPVLGWIVAALALVGALTGTFVMHDWPPFLSYVILMVLSIGLIRAG
;
A
#
# COMPACT_ATOMS: atom_id res chain seq x y z
N MET A 1 4.77 -16.66 -17.43
CA MET A 1 3.63 -15.85 -16.96
C MET A 1 3.18 -14.98 -18.13
N THR A 2 1.88 -14.79 -18.36
CA THR A 2 1.34 -13.87 -19.39
C THR A 2 0.84 -12.59 -18.71
N PHE A 3 0.44 -11.55 -19.45
CA PHE A 3 -0.21 -10.39 -18.83
C PHE A 3 -1.49 -10.79 -18.07
N ARG A 4 -2.22 -11.79 -18.57
CA ARG A 4 -3.34 -12.41 -17.84
C ARG A 4 -2.91 -12.99 -16.50
N THR A 5 -1.84 -13.79 -16.47
CA THR A 5 -1.34 -14.37 -15.22
C THR A 5 -0.86 -13.29 -14.24
N ALA A 6 -0.20 -12.23 -14.73
CA ALA A 6 0.17 -11.09 -13.89
C ALA A 6 -1.05 -10.35 -13.34
N GLY A 7 -2.11 -10.21 -14.14
CA GLY A 7 -3.39 -9.68 -13.70
C GLY A 7 -4.03 -10.52 -12.58
N ILE A 8 -4.03 -11.85 -12.71
CA ILE A 8 -4.54 -12.75 -11.65
C ILE A 8 -3.72 -12.61 -10.36
N ALA A 9 -2.39 -12.62 -10.47
CA ALA A 9 -1.50 -12.46 -9.32
C ALA A 9 -1.71 -11.09 -8.65
N LEU A 10 -1.81 -10.03 -9.45
CA LEU A 10 -2.05 -8.67 -8.95
C LEU A 10 -3.40 -8.57 -8.23
N LEU A 11 -4.45 -9.18 -8.78
CA LEU A 11 -5.78 -9.22 -8.16
C LEU A 11 -5.73 -9.94 -6.81
N ALA A 12 -5.06 -11.10 -6.74
CA ALA A 12 -4.91 -11.84 -5.49
C ALA A 12 -4.17 -11.02 -4.42
N VAL A 13 -3.12 -10.31 -4.81
CA VAL A 13 -2.39 -9.40 -3.90
C VAL A 13 -3.27 -8.24 -3.45
N CYS A 14 -4.07 -7.64 -4.34
CA CYS A 14 -5.01 -6.59 -3.97
C CYS A 14 -6.06 -7.08 -2.95
N ILE A 15 -6.59 -8.29 -3.14
CA ILE A 15 -7.52 -8.92 -2.19
C ILE A 15 -6.84 -9.12 -0.82
N LEU A 16 -5.63 -9.66 -0.80
CA LEU A 16 -4.86 -9.82 0.44
C LEU A 16 -4.60 -8.49 1.13
N PHE A 17 -4.31 -7.43 0.36
CA PHE A 17 -4.13 -6.08 0.89
C PHE A 17 -5.41 -5.55 1.54
N MET A 18 -6.57 -5.72 0.90
CA MET A 18 -7.88 -5.32 1.45
C MET A 18 -8.22 -6.08 2.74
N ILE A 19 -7.89 -7.38 2.80
CA ILE A 19 -8.01 -8.19 4.02
C ILE A 19 -7.10 -7.61 5.11
N GLY A 20 -5.82 -7.39 4.82
CA GLY A 20 -4.87 -6.81 5.78
C GLY A 20 -5.30 -5.43 6.29
N ALA A 21 -5.95 -4.63 5.44
CA ALA A 21 -6.42 -3.31 5.81
C ALA A 21 -7.64 -3.36 6.77
N SER A 22 -8.33 -4.50 6.86
CA SER A 22 -9.51 -4.70 7.72
C SER A 22 -9.31 -5.73 8.84
N VAL A 23 -8.15 -6.40 8.90
CA VAL A 23 -7.94 -7.57 9.79
C VAL A 23 -7.89 -7.19 11.26
N ALA A 24 -7.34 -6.02 11.61
CA ALA A 24 -7.29 -5.57 13.00
C ALA A 24 -8.56 -4.78 13.39
N ALA A 25 -9.09 -5.04 14.59
CA ALA A 25 -10.25 -4.36 15.18
C ALA A 25 -10.12 -2.84 15.16
N TYR A 26 -8.90 -2.33 15.38
CA TYR A 26 -8.57 -0.92 15.29
C TYR A 26 -9.07 -0.26 13.99
N PHE A 27 -8.80 -0.87 12.83
CA PHE A 27 -9.15 -0.30 11.52
C PHE A 27 -10.59 -0.55 11.09
N ARG A 28 -11.35 -1.31 11.89
CA ARG A 28 -12.78 -1.54 11.67
C ARG A 28 -13.66 -0.52 12.38
N ARG A 29 -13.09 0.34 13.24
CA ARG A 29 -13.82 1.45 13.89
C ARG A 29 -13.83 2.69 13.00
N PHE A 30 -15.01 3.30 12.89
CA PHE A 30 -15.21 4.59 12.24
C PHE A 30 -16.03 5.51 13.16
N PRO A 31 -15.52 6.70 13.55
CA PRO A 31 -14.20 7.25 13.21
C PRO A 31 -13.04 6.43 13.81
N ILE A 32 -11.84 6.59 13.24
CA ILE A 32 -10.62 6.02 13.83
C ILE A 32 -10.44 6.64 15.22
N PRO A 33 -10.19 5.85 16.28
CA PRO A 33 -10.02 6.37 17.64
C PRO A 33 -8.88 7.38 17.68
N THR A 34 -9.10 8.53 18.31
CA THR A 34 -8.06 9.56 18.51
C THR A 34 -7.48 9.54 19.93
N ASP A 35 -8.17 8.91 20.88
CA ASP A 35 -7.70 8.77 22.26
C ASP A 35 -6.59 7.68 22.35
N PRO A 36 -5.37 8.01 22.80
CA PRO A 36 -4.26 7.05 22.85
C PRO A 36 -4.55 5.82 23.72
N LEU A 37 -5.31 5.96 24.80
CA LEU A 37 -5.66 4.84 25.68
C LEU A 37 -6.64 3.88 24.99
N GLU A 38 -7.65 4.42 24.30
CA GLU A 38 -8.55 3.62 23.45
C GLU A 38 -7.78 2.90 22.34
N GLN A 39 -6.85 3.59 21.67
CA GLN A 39 -6.01 3.00 20.63
C GLN A 39 -5.19 1.81 21.17
N LEU A 40 -4.48 1.99 22.28
CA LEU A 40 -3.70 0.93 22.92
C LEU A 40 -4.58 -0.24 23.35
N THR A 41 -5.75 0.04 23.91
CA THR A 41 -6.70 -0.99 24.36
C THR A 41 -7.17 -1.86 23.20
N LEU A 42 -7.47 -1.26 22.05
CA LEU A 42 -7.85 -1.99 20.85
C LEU A 42 -6.70 -2.84 20.29
N ILE A 43 -5.47 -2.34 20.32
CA ILE A 43 -4.28 -3.08 19.92
C ILE A 43 -4.04 -4.27 20.86
N ALA A 44 -4.15 -4.06 22.18
CA ALA A 44 -3.96 -5.11 23.18
C ALA A 44 -5.01 -6.22 23.06
N ASN A 45 -6.28 -5.85 22.85
CA ASN A 45 -7.39 -6.78 22.72
C ASN A 45 -7.40 -7.55 21.38
N ASP A 46 -6.71 -7.05 20.35
CA ASP A 46 -6.58 -7.70 19.04
C ASP A 46 -5.13 -7.72 18.55
N ARG A 47 -4.24 -8.26 19.40
CA ARG A 47 -2.82 -8.38 19.09
C ARG A 47 -2.58 -9.19 17.81
N ALA A 48 -3.38 -10.23 17.58
CA ALA A 48 -3.25 -11.11 16.42
C ALA A 48 -3.59 -10.35 15.12
N GLY A 49 -4.72 -9.64 15.06
CA GLY A 49 -5.07 -8.82 13.90
C GLY A 49 -4.06 -7.71 13.65
N TRP A 50 -3.59 -7.03 14.70
CA TRP A 50 -2.56 -6.00 14.58
C TRP A 50 -1.24 -6.54 14.00
N THR A 51 -0.78 -7.68 14.52
CA THR A 51 0.43 -8.37 14.06
C THR A 51 0.27 -8.84 12.62
N ALA A 52 -0.88 -9.44 12.28
CA ALA A 52 -1.17 -9.90 10.93
C ALA A 52 -1.09 -8.74 9.93
N GLN A 53 -1.67 -7.58 10.25
CA GLN A 53 -1.58 -6.42 9.37
C GLN A 53 -0.13 -5.95 9.18
N ALA A 54 0.66 -5.90 10.25
CA ALA A 54 2.07 -5.50 10.18
C ALA A 54 2.90 -6.40 9.24
N VAL A 55 2.49 -7.66 9.04
CA VAL A 55 3.13 -8.62 8.14
C VAL A 55 2.53 -8.61 6.74
N ILE A 56 1.20 -8.52 6.60
CA ILE A 56 0.51 -8.60 5.31
C ILE A 56 0.95 -7.48 4.36
N PHE A 57 1.04 -6.25 4.84
CA PHE A 57 1.37 -5.10 4.01
C PHE A 57 2.76 -5.17 3.36
N PRO A 58 3.87 -5.42 4.08
CA PRO A 58 5.18 -5.57 3.43
C PRO A 58 5.23 -6.76 2.48
N VAL A 59 4.53 -7.86 2.78
CA VAL A 59 4.41 -9.00 1.85
C VAL A 59 3.73 -8.58 0.55
N CYS A 60 2.66 -7.79 0.63
CA CYS A 60 1.97 -7.31 -0.55
C CYS A 60 2.81 -6.30 -1.36
N PHE A 61 3.52 -5.37 -0.71
CA PHE A 61 4.43 -4.46 -1.40
C PHE A 61 5.58 -5.18 -2.11
N LEU A 62 6.13 -6.22 -1.48
CA LEU A 62 7.12 -7.09 -2.11
C LEU A 62 6.52 -7.78 -3.35
N ALA A 63 5.31 -8.31 -3.23
CA ALA A 63 4.63 -8.94 -4.35
C ALA A 63 4.38 -7.96 -5.51
N PHE A 64 3.94 -6.73 -5.23
CA PHE A 64 3.80 -5.68 -6.26
C PHE A 64 5.12 -5.39 -6.96
N THR A 65 6.20 -5.22 -6.21
CA THR A 65 7.56 -4.99 -6.74
C THR A 65 7.95 -6.09 -7.73
N ILE A 66 7.76 -7.35 -7.35
CA ILE A 66 8.07 -8.51 -8.19
C ILE A 66 7.17 -8.56 -9.43
N ILE A 67 5.86 -8.39 -9.26
CA ILE A 67 4.88 -8.44 -10.36
C ILE A 67 5.17 -7.32 -11.37
N PHE A 68 5.49 -6.12 -10.92
CA PHE A 68 5.81 -4.97 -11.78
C PHE A 68 7.12 -5.19 -12.53
N GLY A 69 8.17 -5.65 -11.84
CA GLY A 69 9.45 -5.98 -12.48
C GLY A 69 9.28 -7.09 -13.52
N TRP A 70 8.43 -8.07 -13.23
CA TRP A 70 8.09 -9.13 -14.17
C TRP A 70 7.36 -8.59 -15.41
N MET A 71 6.37 -7.70 -15.24
CA MET A 71 5.69 -7.05 -16.37
C MET A 71 6.67 -6.23 -17.21
N ALA A 72 7.57 -5.48 -16.57
CA ALA A 72 8.57 -4.68 -17.25
C ALA A 72 9.45 -5.52 -18.19
N ALA A 73 9.89 -6.70 -17.73
CA ALA A 73 10.69 -7.62 -18.53
C ALA A 73 9.96 -8.15 -19.79
N ARG A 74 8.62 -8.07 -19.83
CA ARG A 74 7.79 -8.53 -20.96
C ARG A 74 7.38 -7.42 -21.93
N LEU A 75 7.52 -6.16 -21.55
CA LEU A 75 7.23 -5.05 -22.45
C LEU A 75 8.33 -4.91 -23.52
N PRO A 76 8.02 -4.42 -24.73
CA PRO A 76 9.03 -4.12 -25.75
C PRO A 76 10.10 -3.15 -25.23
N ALA A 77 11.32 -3.23 -25.79
CA ALA A 77 12.37 -2.28 -25.45
C ALA A 77 11.94 -0.86 -25.86
N GLY A 78 12.17 0.13 -24.99
CA GLY A 78 11.75 1.52 -25.20
C GLY A 78 11.27 2.18 -23.92
N SER A 79 10.62 3.33 -24.06
CA SER A 79 10.11 4.16 -22.95
C SER A 79 9.15 3.39 -22.05
N ALA A 80 8.23 2.60 -22.62
CA ALA A 80 7.28 1.79 -21.85
C ALA A 80 7.96 0.82 -20.88
N ARG A 81 9.04 0.13 -21.32
CA ARG A 81 9.80 -0.76 -20.44
C ARG A 81 10.48 0.00 -19.32
N TRP A 82 11.11 1.14 -19.61
CA TRP A 82 11.78 1.95 -18.57
C TRP A 82 10.80 2.51 -17.54
N LEU A 83 9.60 2.92 -17.97
CA LEU A 83 8.54 3.32 -17.05
C LEU A 83 8.08 2.17 -16.14
N ALA A 84 7.93 0.95 -16.68
CA ALA A 84 7.59 -0.21 -15.86
C ALA A 84 8.73 -0.62 -14.90
N ILE A 85 10.00 -0.47 -15.28
CA ILE A 85 11.14 -0.66 -14.37
C ILE A 85 11.08 0.38 -13.25
N ALA A 86 10.88 1.66 -13.59
CA ALA A 86 10.75 2.73 -12.61
C ALA A 86 9.56 2.49 -11.67
N ALA A 87 8.44 1.95 -12.18
CA ALA A 87 7.30 1.53 -11.38
C ALA A 87 7.69 0.45 -10.37
N ALA A 88 8.42 -0.59 -10.80
CA ALA A 88 8.89 -1.64 -9.89
C ALA A 88 9.84 -1.10 -8.82
N LEU A 89 10.77 -0.21 -9.19
CA LEU A 89 11.68 0.43 -8.24
C LEU A 89 10.93 1.32 -7.24
N ALA A 90 9.93 2.08 -7.70
CA ALA A 90 9.10 2.90 -6.82
C ALA A 90 8.25 2.04 -5.85
N ALA A 91 7.72 0.90 -6.30
CA ALA A 91 7.06 -0.06 -5.42
C ALA A 91 8.03 -0.65 -4.38
N GLY A 92 9.27 -0.94 -4.79
CA GLY A 92 10.34 -1.38 -3.87
C GLY A 92 10.72 -0.30 -2.86
N ALA A 93 10.77 0.97 -3.26
CA ALA A 93 10.98 2.08 -2.34
C ALA A 93 9.81 2.23 -1.35
N ALA A 94 8.56 2.08 -1.81
CA ALA A 94 7.38 2.08 -0.94
C ALA A 94 7.43 0.95 0.11
N LEU A 95 7.89 -0.25 -0.28
CA LEU A 95 8.15 -1.35 0.66
C LEU A 95 9.13 -0.90 1.76
N LEU A 96 10.30 -0.38 1.37
CA LEU A 96 11.35 0.02 2.32
C LEU A 96 10.86 1.11 3.29
N LEU A 97 10.07 2.07 2.79
CA LEU A 97 9.47 3.13 3.61
C LEU A 97 8.36 2.61 4.53
N TRP A 98 7.72 1.49 4.18
CA TRP A 98 6.71 0.83 5.02
C TRP A 98 7.31 -0.04 6.13
N LEU A 99 8.51 -0.59 5.95
CA LEU A 99 9.13 -1.49 6.93
C LEU A 99 9.25 -0.90 8.35
N PRO A 100 9.64 0.39 8.54
CA PRO A 100 9.62 1.01 9.87
C PRO A 100 8.23 1.05 10.51
N ILE A 101 7.17 1.29 9.72
CA ILE A 101 5.78 1.29 10.19
C ILE A 101 5.39 -0.11 10.66
N SER A 102 5.73 -1.15 9.88
CA SER A 102 5.52 -2.53 10.27
C SER A 102 6.29 -2.91 11.55
N ALA A 103 7.55 -2.50 11.68
CA ALA A 103 8.36 -2.77 12.86
C ALA A 103 7.78 -2.10 14.11
N ASP A 104 7.34 -0.84 14.00
CA ASP A 104 6.69 -0.13 15.10
C ASP A 104 5.36 -0.78 15.50
N ARG A 105 4.57 -1.23 14.52
CA ARG A 105 3.33 -1.97 14.81
C ARG A 105 3.60 -3.28 15.56
N LEU A 106 4.63 -4.03 15.17
CA LEU A 106 5.03 -5.25 15.89
C LEU A 106 5.49 -4.95 17.31
N ARG A 107 6.26 -3.87 17.50
CA ARG A 107 6.67 -3.37 18.82
C ARG A 107 5.46 -2.99 19.69
N LEU A 108 4.52 -2.25 19.14
CA LEU A 108 3.28 -1.85 19.82
C LEU A 108 2.45 -3.08 20.20
N ALA A 109 2.25 -4.05 19.30
CA ALA A 109 1.56 -5.29 19.64
C ALA A 109 2.23 -6.06 20.79
N ALA A 110 3.57 -6.03 20.87
CA ALA A 110 4.30 -6.72 21.93
C ALA A 110 4.19 -6.01 23.30
N ARG A 111 4.08 -4.68 23.31
CA ARG A 111 4.17 -3.86 24.53
C ARG A 111 2.86 -3.21 24.96
N ALA A 112 1.79 -3.31 24.17
CA ALA A 112 0.53 -2.60 24.41
C ALA A 112 -0.02 -2.78 25.84
N ALA A 113 0.04 -4.00 26.40
CA ALA A 113 -0.43 -4.25 27.76
C ALA A 113 0.40 -3.53 28.84
N GLU A 114 1.73 -3.50 28.69
CA GLU A 114 2.63 -2.76 29.58
C GLU A 114 2.40 -1.25 29.47
N MET A 115 2.20 -0.76 28.24
CA MET A 115 1.95 0.65 27.95
C MET A 115 0.60 1.14 28.51
N ILE A 116 -0.42 0.28 28.53
CA ILE A 116 -1.70 0.57 29.20
C ILE A 116 -1.50 0.67 30.71
N ALA A 117 -0.74 -0.26 31.31
CA ALA A 117 -0.50 -0.28 32.75
C ALA A 117 0.32 0.92 33.23
N ALA A 118 1.21 1.45 32.38
CA ALA A 118 2.05 2.61 32.65
C ALA A 118 1.51 3.91 32.01
N TYR A 119 0.25 3.92 31.56
CA TYR A 119 -0.30 5.05 30.82
C TYR A 119 -0.35 6.33 31.67
N ASP A 120 0.34 7.37 31.18
CA ASP A 120 0.30 8.72 31.72
C ASP A 120 -0.31 9.66 30.66
N PRO A 121 -1.49 10.25 30.90
CA PRO A 121 -2.15 11.13 29.94
C PRO A 121 -1.38 12.45 29.69
N THR A 122 -0.40 12.77 30.53
CA THR A 122 0.47 13.94 30.36
C THR A 122 1.75 13.63 29.57
N ALA A 123 2.05 12.35 29.35
CA ALA A 123 3.17 11.93 28.53
C ALA A 123 2.83 12.04 27.02
N PRO A 124 3.79 12.39 26.16
CA PRO A 124 3.56 12.49 24.72
C PRO A 124 3.16 11.12 24.14
N SER A 125 2.13 11.10 23.27
CA SER A 125 1.61 9.87 22.68
C SER A 125 2.72 9.00 22.09
N GLU A 126 2.74 7.73 22.51
CA GLU A 126 3.60 6.70 21.94
C GLU A 126 2.96 5.97 20.76
N VAL A 127 1.66 6.19 20.51
CA VAL A 127 0.91 5.57 19.42
C VAL A 127 0.89 6.52 18.22
N PHE A 128 1.38 6.05 17.08
CA PHE A 128 1.49 6.80 15.82
C PHE A 128 2.08 8.20 16.00
N ARG A 129 3.31 8.29 16.51
CA ARG A 129 4.12 9.49 16.29
C ARG A 129 4.24 9.68 14.79
N ASP A 130 3.78 10.84 14.31
CA ASP A 130 3.88 11.35 12.96
C ASP A 130 5.17 10.88 12.28
N THR A 131 5.10 9.71 11.65
CA THR A 131 6.28 9.12 11.04
C THR A 131 6.38 9.88 9.73
N GLY A 132 7.38 10.75 9.59
CA GLY A 132 7.70 11.42 8.32
C GLY A 132 7.94 10.46 7.14
N THR A 133 7.73 9.15 7.33
CA THR A 133 7.67 8.07 6.34
C THR A 133 6.28 7.82 5.76
N PHE A 134 5.19 8.41 6.30
CA PHE A 134 3.82 8.19 5.79
C PHE A 134 3.60 8.83 4.41
N TRP A 135 3.92 10.11 4.27
CA TRP A 135 3.78 10.81 2.99
C TRP A 135 4.75 10.30 1.89
N PRO A 136 6.04 9.98 2.17
CA PRO A 136 6.94 9.46 1.15
C PRO A 136 6.53 8.08 0.65
N TYR A 137 6.06 7.18 1.53
CA TYR A 137 5.58 5.86 1.05
C TYR A 137 4.36 6.06 0.14
N THR A 138 3.44 6.94 0.53
CA THR A 138 2.19 7.19 -0.21
C THR A 138 2.52 7.69 -1.62
N PHE A 139 3.45 8.64 -1.71
CA PHE A 139 3.97 9.13 -2.98
C PHE A 139 4.60 8.01 -3.81
N CYS A 140 5.54 7.24 -3.24
CA CYS A 140 6.21 6.13 -3.96
C CYS A 140 5.21 5.07 -4.45
N ALA A 141 4.22 4.70 -3.62
CA ALA A 141 3.20 3.74 -3.97
C ALA A 141 2.35 4.26 -5.14
N LEU A 142 1.81 5.47 -5.06
CA LEU A 142 0.97 6.03 -6.12
C LEU A 142 1.76 6.34 -7.40
N ALA A 143 3.00 6.81 -7.29
CA ALA A 143 3.91 6.97 -8.42
C ALA A 143 4.17 5.63 -9.11
N SER A 144 4.33 4.54 -8.37
CA SER A 144 4.50 3.20 -8.96
C SER A 144 3.30 2.79 -9.81
N VAL A 145 2.07 3.06 -9.33
CA VAL A 145 0.83 2.78 -10.07
C VAL A 145 0.73 3.67 -11.30
N ALA A 146 1.09 4.96 -11.16
CA ALA A 146 1.03 5.92 -12.27
C ALA A 146 1.97 5.53 -13.42
N LEU A 147 3.21 5.20 -13.08
CA LEU A 147 4.24 4.78 -14.02
C LEU A 147 3.88 3.47 -14.72
N LEU A 148 3.35 2.49 -13.97
CA LEU A 148 2.91 1.23 -14.57
C LEU A 148 1.72 1.42 -15.52
N GLY A 149 0.72 2.23 -15.12
CA GLY A 149 -0.42 2.54 -15.98
C GLY A 149 0.01 3.17 -17.30
N ALA A 150 0.91 4.16 -17.23
CA ALA A 150 1.48 4.81 -18.42
C ALA A 150 2.29 3.83 -19.28
N ALA A 151 3.09 2.97 -18.66
CA ALA A 151 3.85 1.93 -19.37
C ALA A 151 2.95 0.98 -20.16
N LEU A 152 1.87 0.50 -19.53
CA LEU A 152 0.91 -0.42 -20.17
C LEU A 152 0.10 0.25 -21.28
N ALA A 153 -0.20 1.54 -21.14
CA ALA A 153 -0.86 2.32 -22.18
C ALA A 153 0.06 2.54 -23.39
N LEU A 154 1.30 2.98 -23.16
CA LEU A 154 2.29 3.23 -24.21
C LEU A 154 2.70 1.97 -24.96
N ALA A 155 2.71 0.82 -24.29
CA ALA A 155 2.96 -0.47 -24.93
C ALA A 155 1.74 -1.06 -25.67
N GLY A 156 0.59 -0.38 -25.65
CA GLY A 156 -0.64 -0.85 -26.30
C GLY A 156 -1.33 -2.03 -25.60
N VAL A 157 -0.89 -2.41 -24.40
CA VAL A 157 -1.49 -3.52 -23.63
C VAL A 157 -2.86 -3.11 -23.08
N LEU A 158 -2.94 -1.90 -22.52
CA LEU A 158 -4.17 -1.30 -21.99
C LEU A 158 -4.22 0.19 -22.39
N PRO A 159 -4.47 0.51 -23.67
CA PRO A 159 -4.25 1.86 -24.20
C PRO A 159 -5.10 2.93 -23.52
N VAL A 160 -6.38 2.65 -23.26
CA VAL A 160 -7.28 3.60 -22.57
C VAL A 160 -7.17 3.45 -21.05
N LEU A 161 -7.32 2.22 -20.55
CA LEU A 161 -7.36 1.96 -19.11
C LEU A 161 -6.04 2.32 -18.41
N GLY A 162 -4.91 2.08 -19.05
CA GLY A 162 -3.59 2.44 -18.50
C GLY A 162 -3.44 3.94 -18.26
N TRP A 163 -3.94 4.79 -19.18
CA TRP A 163 -3.94 6.24 -18.98
C TRP A 163 -4.90 6.70 -17.89
N ILE A 164 -6.09 6.09 -17.80
CA ILE A 164 -7.04 6.38 -16.70
C ILE A 164 -6.39 6.06 -15.35
N VAL A 165 -5.80 4.88 -15.23
CA VAL A 165 -5.07 4.45 -14.01
C VAL A 165 -3.91 5.40 -13.72
N ALA A 166 -3.15 5.79 -14.74
CA ALA A 166 -2.03 6.70 -14.58
C ALA A 166 -2.46 8.08 -14.05
N ALA A 167 -3.53 8.63 -14.63
CA ALA A 167 -4.07 9.92 -14.23
C ALA A 167 -4.65 9.88 -12.80
N LEU A 168 -5.45 8.86 -12.46
CA LEU A 168 -6.01 8.72 -11.12
C LEU A 168 -4.93 8.57 -10.05
N ALA A 169 -3.90 7.76 -10.33
CA ALA A 169 -2.78 7.58 -9.41
C ALA A 169 -1.92 8.85 -9.28
N LEU A 170 -1.70 9.59 -10.38
CA LEU A 170 -0.97 10.86 -10.34
C LEU A 170 -1.75 11.93 -9.56
N VAL A 171 -3.05 12.07 -9.81
CA VAL A 171 -3.92 12.97 -9.04
C VAL A 171 -3.88 12.58 -7.57
N GLY A 172 -4.02 11.29 -7.24
CA GLY A 172 -3.89 10.79 -5.87
C GLY A 172 -2.53 11.08 -5.25
N ALA A 173 -1.43 10.95 -6.01
CA ALA A 173 -0.08 11.24 -5.51
C ALA A 173 0.07 12.73 -5.19
N LEU A 174 -0.53 13.63 -5.98
CA LEU A 174 -0.49 15.06 -5.73
C LEU A 174 -1.45 15.48 -4.61
N THR A 175 -2.71 15.02 -4.63
CA THR A 175 -3.68 15.42 -3.62
C THR A 175 -3.47 14.70 -2.29
N GLY A 176 -3.19 13.40 -2.31
CA GLY A 176 -3.02 12.60 -1.10
C GLY A 176 -1.77 12.98 -0.30
N THR A 177 -0.66 13.26 -1.00
CA THR A 177 0.60 13.66 -0.35
C THR A 177 0.52 15.04 0.29
N PHE A 178 -0.24 15.98 -0.29
CA PHE A 178 -0.26 17.38 0.17
C PHE A 178 -1.51 17.80 0.95
N VAL A 179 -2.62 17.07 0.84
CA VAL A 179 -3.90 17.45 1.47
C VAL A 179 -4.32 16.49 2.56
N MET A 180 -4.12 15.18 2.34
CA MET A 180 -4.69 14.19 3.26
C MET A 180 -3.72 13.72 4.34
N HIS A 181 -2.41 13.91 4.18
CA HIS A 181 -1.30 13.40 5.02
C HIS A 181 -1.35 11.88 5.27
N ASP A 182 -2.51 11.36 5.67
CA ASP A 182 -2.97 9.98 5.74
C ASP A 182 -3.88 9.63 4.54
N TRP A 183 -3.33 9.48 3.33
CA TRP A 183 -4.12 8.90 2.24
C TRP A 183 -4.49 7.45 2.60
N PRO A 184 -5.78 7.09 2.63
CA PRO A 184 -6.18 5.73 2.99
C PRO A 184 -5.53 4.76 1.99
N PRO A 185 -4.70 3.81 2.44
CA PRO A 185 -4.00 2.88 1.54
C PRO A 185 -4.98 2.17 0.58
N PHE A 186 -6.21 1.97 1.04
CA PHE A 186 -7.37 1.41 0.33
C PHE A 186 -7.60 1.97 -1.09
N LEU A 187 -7.46 3.28 -1.31
CA LEU A 187 -7.77 3.91 -2.60
C LEU A 187 -6.79 3.49 -3.71
N SER A 188 -5.51 3.34 -3.39
CA SER A 188 -4.51 2.81 -4.33
C SER A 188 -4.81 1.38 -4.78
N TYR A 189 -5.39 0.55 -3.90
CA TYR A 189 -5.69 -0.85 -4.21
C TYR A 189 -6.93 -1.01 -5.08
N VAL A 190 -7.92 -0.12 -4.95
CA VAL A 190 -9.06 -0.11 -5.87
C VAL A 190 -8.58 0.19 -7.29
N ILE A 191 -7.65 1.15 -7.45
CA ILE A 191 -7.06 1.47 -8.76
C ILE A 191 -6.29 0.25 -9.32
N LEU A 192 -5.47 -0.40 -8.50
CA LEU A 192 -4.74 -1.61 -8.91
C LEU A 192 -5.66 -2.81 -9.20
N MET A 193 -6.78 -2.93 -8.49
CA MET A 193 -7.79 -3.96 -8.76
C MET A 193 -8.41 -3.75 -10.14
N VAL A 194 -8.80 -2.53 -10.49
CA VAL A 194 -9.31 -2.22 -11.84
C VAL A 194 -8.26 -2.53 -12.91
N LEU A 195 -7.00 -2.14 -12.69
CA LEU A 195 -5.89 -2.46 -13.59
C LEU A 195 -5.72 -3.99 -13.76
N SER A 196 -5.80 -4.73 -12.65
CA SER A 196 -5.65 -6.19 -12.63
C SER A 196 -6.74 -6.89 -13.46
N ILE A 197 -7.99 -6.43 -13.33
CA ILE A 197 -9.12 -6.94 -14.13
C ILE A 197 -8.90 -6.64 -15.61
N GLY A 198 -8.41 -5.43 -15.93
CA GLY A 198 -8.04 -5.07 -17.30
C GLY A 198 -6.99 -6.01 -17.89
N LEU A 199 -5.92 -6.29 -17.15
CA LEU A 199 -4.85 -7.21 -17.55
C LEU A 199 -5.36 -8.65 -17.75
N ILE A 200 -6.30 -9.11 -16.91
CA ILE A 200 -6.91 -10.44 -17.05
C ILE A 200 -7.72 -10.56 -18.34
N ARG A 201 -8.40 -9.48 -18.75
CA ARG A 201 -9.25 -9.47 -19.95
C ARG A 201 -8.46 -9.26 -21.25
N ALA A 202 -7.31 -8.60 -21.18
CA ALA A 202 -6.50 -8.27 -22.35
C ALA A 202 -5.54 -9.39 -22.78
N GLY A 203 -5.28 -10.39 -21.93
CA GLY A 203 -4.40 -11.54 -22.22
C GLY A 203 -5.13 -12.87 -22.26
#